data_AF-A0A959T3W0-F1
#
_entry.id   AF-A0A959T3W0-F1
#
_cell.length_a   1.000
_cell.length_b   1.000
_cell.length_c   1.000
_cell.angle_alpha   90.00
_cell.angle_beta   90.00
_cell.angle_gamma   90.00
#
_symmetry.space_group_name_H-M   'P 1'
#
loop_
_entity.id
_entity.type
_entity.pdbx_description
1 polymer ?
#
loop_
_entity_poly.entity_id
_entity_poly.type
_entity_poly.pdbx_seq_one_letter_code
_entity_poly.pdbx_strand_id
1 'polypeptide(L)'
;YDLTKADVLVSFGADFLSTWGNTTEHTWQYAQRRKPEGGHMNRHWQFEARMSLTGANADVRVPTLPSALPKAIIALHDHLAKKAGASTVGGASAEMSEATAKVADELWAARGKSLVLAGA
;
A
#
# COMPACT_ATOMS: atom_id res chain seq x y z
N TYR A 1 -7.04 -4.75 -11.54
CA TYR A 1 -6.74 -3.32 -11.27
C TYR A 1 -5.60 -2.92 -12.18
N ASP A 2 -5.35 -1.62 -12.35
CA ASP A 2 -4.34 -1.11 -13.28
C ASP A 2 -3.27 -0.32 -12.51
N LEU A 3 -2.09 -0.93 -12.33
CA LEU A 3 -0.99 -0.29 -11.59
C LEU A 3 -0.39 0.91 -12.34
N THR A 4 -0.61 1.01 -13.66
CA THR A 4 -0.09 2.13 -14.46
C THR A 4 -0.75 3.46 -14.12
N LYS A 5 -1.91 3.44 -13.45
CA LYS A 5 -2.68 4.63 -13.08
C LYS A 5 -2.52 5.01 -11.61
N ALA A 6 -1.76 4.25 -10.83
CA ALA A 6 -1.52 4.53 -9.43
C ALA A 6 -0.27 5.40 -9.25
N ASP A 7 -0.44 6.59 -8.69
CA ASP A 7 0.61 7.47 -8.16
C ASP A 7 1.04 7.00 -6.77
N VAL A 8 0.12 6.47 -5.97
CA VAL A 8 0.39 5.89 -4.64
C VAL A 8 -0.15 4.46 -4.59
N LEU A 9 0.73 3.51 -4.31
CA LEU A 9 0.44 2.09 -4.17
C LEU A 9 0.74 1.66 -2.74
N VAL A 10 -0.25 1.08 -2.08
CA VAL A 10 -0.13 0.56 -0.72
C VAL A 10 -0.49 -0.90 -0.75
N SER A 11 0.36 -1.76 -0.23
CA SER A 11 0.17 -3.20 -0.27
C SER A 11 0.32 -3.78 1.13
N PHE A 12 -0.66 -4.58 1.55
CA PHE A 12 -0.67 -5.31 2.81
C PHE A 12 -0.59 -6.80 2.51
N GLY A 13 0.58 -7.41 2.71
CA GLY A 13 0.78 -8.84 2.53
C GLY A 13 0.68 -9.35 1.08
N ALA A 14 0.46 -8.48 0.08
CA ALA A 14 0.38 -8.86 -1.31
C ALA A 14 1.77 -8.85 -1.97
N ASP A 15 2.22 -10.02 -2.43
CA ASP A 15 3.47 -10.22 -3.16
C ASP A 15 3.20 -10.25 -4.68
N PHE A 16 2.70 -9.12 -5.22
CA PHE A 16 2.19 -9.04 -6.59
C PHE A 16 3.26 -9.15 -7.68
N LEU A 17 4.55 -9.00 -7.34
CA LEU A 17 5.67 -9.21 -8.26
C LEU A 17 6.13 -10.67 -8.34
N SER A 18 5.66 -11.56 -7.45
CA SER A 18 6.15 -12.93 -7.40
C SER A 18 5.06 -13.99 -7.32
N THR A 19 4.17 -13.91 -6.33
CA THR A 19 3.27 -15.04 -6.01
C THR A 19 1.80 -14.67 -5.92
N TRP A 20 1.44 -13.39 -5.96
CA TRP A 20 0.07 -12.94 -5.69
C TRP A 20 -0.62 -12.35 -6.93
N GLY A 21 -1.77 -12.93 -7.29
CA GLY A 21 -2.59 -12.51 -8.43
C GLY A 21 -1.93 -12.78 -9.80
N ASN A 22 -2.23 -11.94 -10.79
CA ASN A 22 -1.63 -12.02 -12.12
C ASN A 22 -0.25 -11.35 -12.16
N THR A 23 0.77 -12.07 -11.68
CA THR A 23 2.13 -11.54 -11.50
C THR A 23 2.76 -11.06 -12.81
N THR A 24 2.48 -11.74 -13.93
CA THR A 24 2.94 -11.31 -15.26
C THR A 24 2.42 -9.92 -15.59
N GLU A 25 1.12 -9.69 -15.40
CA GLU A 25 0.50 -8.39 -15.67
C GLU A 25 0.99 -7.31 -14.71
N HIS A 26 1.01 -7.60 -13.41
CA HIS A 26 1.42 -6.63 -12.40
C HIS A 26 2.88 -6.22 -12.56
N THR A 27 3.77 -7.14 -12.95
CA THR A 27 5.19 -6.86 -13.10
C THR A 27 5.45 -5.81 -14.17
N TRP A 28 4.86 -5.95 -15.36
CA TRP A 28 5.08 -4.96 -16.42
C TRP A 28 4.40 -3.62 -16.10
N GLN A 29 3.20 -3.64 -15.50
CA GLN A 29 2.51 -2.40 -15.11
C GLN A 29 3.27 -1.65 -14.02
N TYR A 30 3.80 -2.37 -13.02
CA TYR A 30 4.65 -1.80 -11.97
C TYR A 30 5.93 -1.21 -12.57
N ALA A 31 6.63 -1.97 -13.41
CA ALA A 31 7.88 -1.53 -14.03
C ALA A 31 7.72 -0.24 -14.85
N GLN A 32 6.58 -0.03 -15.52
CA GLN A 32 6.32 1.23 -16.25
C GLN A 32 6.28 2.46 -15.34
N ARG A 33 5.92 2.29 -14.07
CA ARG A 33 5.81 3.38 -13.09
C ARG A 33 7.06 3.57 -12.24
N ARG A 34 8.11 2.77 -12.50
CA ARG A 34 9.43 2.85 -11.84
C ARG A 34 10.53 3.38 -12.75
N LYS A 35 10.17 4.05 -13.85
CA LYS A 35 11.09 4.68 -14.81
C LYS A 35 11.16 6.19 -14.56
N PRO A 36 12.30 6.77 -14.17
CA PRO A 36 12.41 8.20 -13.89
C PRO A 36 12.22 9.07 -15.14
N GLU A 37 12.48 8.53 -16.34
CA GLU A 37 12.29 9.23 -17.62
C GLU A 37 10.83 9.58 -17.89
N GLY A 38 9.88 8.90 -17.23
CA GLY A 38 8.45 9.19 -17.27
C GLY A 38 8.02 10.38 -16.40
N GLY A 39 8.97 11.07 -15.75
CA GLY A 39 8.75 12.30 -14.99
C GLY A 39 8.40 12.09 -13.52
N HIS A 40 7.57 11.10 -13.18
CA HIS A 40 7.25 10.78 -11.78
C HIS A 40 7.14 9.27 -11.58
N MET A 41 7.78 8.78 -10.52
CA MET A 41 7.62 7.41 -10.08
C MET A 41 6.43 7.30 -9.13
N ASN A 42 5.73 6.16 -9.18
CA ASN A 42 4.74 5.86 -8.17
C ASN A 42 5.41 5.63 -6.81
N ARG A 43 4.73 6.04 -5.75
CA ARG A 43 5.14 5.78 -4.38
C ARG A 43 4.61 4.44 -3.93
N HIS A 44 5.47 3.54 -3.45
CA HIS A 44 5.07 2.19 -3.02
C HIS A 44 5.38 1.94 -1.54
N TRP A 45 4.32 1.66 -0.77
CA TRP A 45 4.37 1.17 0.60
C TRP A 45 4.04 -0.32 0.66
N GLN A 46 4.91 -1.09 1.28
CA GLN A 46 4.71 -2.53 1.49
C GLN A 46 4.69 -2.85 2.98
N PHE A 47 3.54 -3.31 3.48
CA PHE A 47 3.38 -3.90 4.80
C PHE A 47 3.46 -5.42 4.66
N GLU A 48 4.47 -6.05 5.25
CA GLU A 48 4.65 -7.50 5.12
C GLU A 48 5.47 -8.11 6.28
N ALA A 49 5.25 -9.39 6.54
CA ALA A 49 5.97 -10.14 7.56
C ALA A 49 7.33 -10.64 7.05
N ARG A 50 7.30 -11.43 5.97
CA ARG A 50 8.52 -11.89 5.27
C ARG A 50 8.98 -10.83 4.29
N MET A 51 10.28 -10.79 3.99
CA MET A 51 10.78 -9.99 2.88
C MET A 51 10.38 -10.65 1.55
N SER A 52 9.64 -9.93 0.72
CA SER A 52 9.23 -10.40 -0.61
C SER A 52 9.96 -9.65 -1.73
N LEU A 53 9.82 -10.11 -2.98
CA LEU A 53 10.31 -9.36 -4.14
C LEU A 53 9.58 -8.01 -4.26
N THR A 54 8.27 -8.03 -3.95
CA THR A 54 7.45 -6.83 -3.92
C THR A 54 7.94 -5.83 -2.86
N GLY A 55 8.25 -6.29 -1.65
CA GLY A 55 8.79 -5.45 -0.59
C GLY A 55 10.21 -4.98 -0.80
N ALA A 56 11.05 -5.78 -1.47
CA ALA A 56 12.41 -5.38 -1.84
C ALA A 56 12.42 -4.24 -2.88
N ASN A 57 11.39 -4.16 -3.72
CA ASN A 57 11.24 -3.11 -4.74
C ASN A 57 10.37 -1.92 -4.28
N ALA A 58 9.89 -1.93 -3.03
CA ALA A 58 9.09 -0.86 -2.46
C ALA A 58 9.95 0.34 -2.06
N ASP A 59 9.36 1.53 -2.04
CA ASP A 59 10.03 2.73 -1.51
C ASP A 59 10.11 2.69 0.01
N VAL A 60 9.03 2.21 0.64
CA VAL A 60 8.98 2.01 2.09
C VAL A 60 8.43 0.62 2.39
N ARG A 61 9.23 -0.17 3.10
CA ARG A 61 8.82 -1.46 3.65
C ARG A 61 8.58 -1.33 5.14
N VAL A 62 7.41 -1.74 5.60
CA VAL A 62 7.01 -1.78 7.01
C VAL A 62 6.92 -3.24 7.46
N PRO A 63 7.92 -3.74 8.20
CA PRO A 63 7.87 -5.09 8.75
C PRO A 63 6.67 -5.21 9.70
N THR A 64 5.73 -6.08 9.36
CA THR A 64 4.46 -6.20 10.09
C THR A 64 4.18 -7.66 10.35
N LEU A 65 3.90 -8.02 11.61
CA LEU A 65 3.48 -9.39 11.95
C LEU A 65 2.21 -9.75 11.16
N PRO A 66 2.05 -11.00 10.70
CA PRO A 66 0.85 -11.41 9.97
C PRO A 66 -0.44 -11.12 10.76
N SER A 67 -0.40 -11.32 12.08
CA SER A 67 -1.52 -11.02 13.00
C SER A 67 -1.83 -9.52 13.15
N ALA A 68 -0.88 -8.65 12.80
CA ALA A 68 -1.03 -7.20 12.87
C ALA A 68 -1.51 -6.58 11.55
N LEU A 69 -1.38 -7.27 10.42
CA LEU A 69 -1.82 -6.77 9.10
C LEU A 69 -3.30 -6.36 9.08
N PRO A 70 -4.27 -7.15 9.60
CA PRO A 70 -5.67 -6.72 9.63
C PRO A 70 -5.87 -5.45 10.46
N LYS A 71 -5.16 -5.32 11.59
CA LYS A 71 -5.22 -4.13 12.45
C LYS A 71 -4.60 -2.89 11.77
N ALA A 72 -3.58 -3.08 10.94
CA ALA A 72 -2.99 -2.00 10.15
C ALA A 72 -3.95 -1.49 9.06
N ILE A 73 -4.70 -2.39 8.42
CA ILE A 73 -5.75 -2.01 7.46
C ILE A 73 -6.88 -1.23 8.15
N ILE A 74 -7.32 -1.69 9.33
CA ILE A 74 -8.30 -0.98 10.16
C ILE A 74 -7.80 0.42 10.55
N ALA A 75 -6.53 0.53 10.95
CA ALA A 75 -5.92 1.82 11.27
C ALA A 75 -5.92 2.76 10.06
N LEU A 76 -5.50 2.27 8.89
CA LEU A 76 -5.52 3.03 7.64
C LEU A 76 -6.93 3.51 7.28
N HIS A 77 -7.92 2.62 7.38
CA HIS A 77 -9.33 2.96 7.18
C HIS A 77 -9.76 4.10 8.10
N ASP A 78 -9.49 4.01 9.40
CA ASP A 78 -9.91 5.02 10.37
C ASP A 78 -9.24 6.37 10.14
N HIS A 79 -7.97 6.38 9.72
CA HIS A 79 -7.29 7.61 9.33
C HIS A 79 -7.95 8.27 8.10
N LEU A 80 -8.34 7.48 7.10
CA LEU A 80 -9.05 7.97 5.91
C LEU A 80 -10.49 8.40 6.23
N ALA A 81 -11.20 7.65 7.06
CA ALA A 81 -12.57 7.97 7.49
C ALA A 81 -12.60 9.31 8.25
N LYS A 82 -11.66 9.55 9.16
CA LYS A 82 -11.52 10.84 9.85
C LYS A 82 -11.31 12.00 8.87
N LYS A 83 -10.48 11.83 7.84
CA LYS A 83 -10.27 12.85 6.79
C LYS A 83 -11.52 13.10 5.96
N ALA A 84 -12.35 12.07 5.77
CA ALA A 84 -13.62 12.15 5.05
C ALA A 84 -14.80 12.65 5.91
N GLY A 85 -14.62 12.83 7.23
CA GLY A 85 -15.72 13.13 8.14
C GLY A 85 -16.68 11.96 8.35
N ALA A 86 -16.23 10.72 8.10
CA ALA A 86 -17.00 9.49 8.25
C ALA A 86 -16.71 8.78 9.58
N SER A 87 -17.58 7.85 9.94
CA SER A 87 -17.44 7.03 11.16
C SER A 87 -16.24 6.09 11.10
N THR A 88 -15.51 5.98 12.21
CA THR A 88 -14.41 5.02 12.39
C THR A 88 -14.93 3.69 12.94
N VAL A 89 -14.24 2.59 12.62
CA VAL A 89 -14.59 1.26 13.13
C VAL A 89 -13.86 0.91 14.43
N GLY A 90 -12.71 1.55 14.70
CA GLY A 90 -11.89 1.27 15.89
C GLY A 90 -11.16 -0.08 15.83
N GLY A 91 -10.26 -0.32 16.78
CA GLY A 91 -9.48 -1.58 16.86
C GLY A 91 -8.09 -1.56 16.22
N ALA A 92 -7.59 -0.38 15.85
CA ALA A 92 -6.23 -0.17 15.36
C ALA A 92 -5.14 -0.48 16.39
N SER A 93 -3.98 -0.99 15.93
CA SER A 93 -2.77 -1.07 16.78
C SER A 93 -2.07 0.28 16.83
N ALA A 94 -1.70 0.74 18.04
CA ALA A 94 -0.95 1.97 18.24
C ALA A 94 0.41 1.94 17.52
N GLU A 95 1.04 0.76 17.44
CA GLU A 95 2.37 0.56 16.84
C GLU A 95 2.39 0.88 15.33
N MET A 96 1.26 0.72 14.65
CA MET A 96 1.14 0.95 13.20
C MET A 96 0.57 2.33 12.87
N SER A 97 0.21 3.13 13.88
CA SER A 97 -0.53 4.37 13.67
C SER A 97 0.27 5.42 12.90
N GLU A 98 1.58 5.54 13.13
CA GLU A 98 2.39 6.55 12.43
C GLU A 98 2.54 6.23 10.94
N ALA A 99 2.90 4.99 10.60
CA ALA A 99 3.04 4.56 9.21
C ALA A 99 1.70 4.63 8.46
N THR A 100 0.62 4.17 9.09
CA THR A 100 -0.72 4.21 8.48
C THR A 100 -1.27 5.63 8.37
N ALA A 101 -0.92 6.55 9.26
CA ALA A 101 -1.24 7.98 9.13
C ALA A 101 -0.53 8.63 7.94
N LYS A 102 0.79 8.40 7.78
CA LYS A 102 1.56 8.89 6.62
C LYS A 102 0.99 8.34 5.31
N VAL A 103 0.70 7.06 5.27
CA VAL A 103 0.05 6.42 4.12
C VAL A 103 -1.32 7.04 3.84
N ALA A 104 -2.12 7.32 4.88
CA ALA A 104 -3.41 7.98 4.70
C ALA A 104 -3.26 9.39 4.12
N ASP A 105 -2.24 10.15 4.50
CA ASP A 105 -1.94 11.46 3.93
C ASP A 105 -1.61 11.37 2.43
N GLU A 106 -0.73 10.43 2.06
CA GLU A 106 -0.34 10.22 0.67
C GLU A 106 -1.52 9.73 -0.19
N LEU A 107 -2.30 8.76 0.30
CA LEU A 107 -3.52 8.30 -0.38
C LEU A 107 -4.55 9.42 -0.52
N TRP A 108 -4.70 10.28 0.49
CA TRP A 108 -5.63 11.41 0.45
C TRP A 108 -5.20 12.50 -0.54
N ALA A 109 -3.89 12.73 -0.67
CA ALA A 109 -3.34 13.63 -1.68
C ALA A 109 -3.51 13.07 -3.10
N ALA A 110 -3.39 11.74 -3.27
CA ALA A 110 -3.49 11.04 -4.55
C ALA A 110 -4.87 10.47 -4.88
N ARG A 111 -5.95 11.07 -4.34
CA ARG A 111 -7.34 10.59 -4.56
C ARG A 111 -7.66 10.43 -6.04
N GLY A 112 -8.17 9.26 -6.40
CA GLY A 112 -8.49 8.89 -7.79
C GLY A 112 -7.29 8.33 -8.59
N LYS A 113 -6.07 8.41 -8.05
CA LYS A 113 -4.84 7.84 -8.61
C LYS A 113 -4.08 7.03 -7.57
N SER A 114 -4.79 6.35 -6.68
CA SER A 114 -4.21 5.58 -5.59
C SER A 114 -4.80 4.18 -5.54
N LEU A 115 -4.01 3.19 -5.15
CA LEU A 115 -4.45 1.81 -5.03
C LEU A 115 -4.01 1.20 -3.71
N VAL A 116 -4.93 0.50 -3.05
CA VAL A 116 -4.66 -0.33 -1.88
C VAL A 116 -4.86 -1.79 -2.27
N LEU A 117 -3.85 -2.62 -2.02
CA LEU A 117 -3.86 -4.07 -2.23
C LEU A 117 -3.80 -4.77 -0.87
N ALA A 118 -4.60 -5.82 -0.71
CA ALA A 118 -4.56 -6.68 0.46
C ALA A 118 -4.42 -8.13 0.01
N GLY A 119 -3.29 -8.74 0.36
CA GLY A 119 -3.03 -10.17 0.22
C GLY A 119 -3.54 -10.93 1.43
N ALA A 120 -4.04 -12.14 1.20
CA ALA A 120 -4.46 -13.07 2.25
C ALA A 120 -3.26 -13.71 2.94
#